data_AF-A0A7S2BCS0-F1
#
_entry.id   AF-A0A7S2BCS0-F1
#
_cell.length_a   1.000
_cell.length_b   1.000
_cell.length_c   1.000
_cell.angle_alpha   90.00
_cell.angle_beta   90.00
_cell.angle_gamma   90.00
#
_symmetry.space_group_name_H-M   'P 1'
#
loop_
_entity.id
_entity.type
_entity.pdbx_description
1 polymer ?
#
loop_
_entity_poly.entity_id
_entity_poly.type
_entity_poly.pdbx_seq_one_letter_code
_entity_poly.pdbx_strand_id
1 'polypeptide(L)'
;EDWLIRQVLGASKDGKIVVGDMVEEGETVLRFFVRDGIAADEDLRVQLDRYLLERQFSGRFTCGDGSGLSPVAGLLFSCNGRGVGMYASANHDTEQFQRTVSADKKVDSVPLGGFFCNGEMAPIGVKGVNKSPDTRIRTHLHGYTSVFMLVYDTSAVQPAQLLS
;
A
#
# COMPACT_ATOMS: atom_id res chain seq x y z
N GLU A 1 -2.14 -8.64 15.67
CA GLU A 1 -0.71 -8.83 16.00
C GLU A 1 0.08 -8.57 14.75
N ASP A 2 1.04 -7.64 14.78
CA ASP A 2 1.88 -7.32 13.63
C ASP A 2 3.14 -8.20 13.66
N TRP A 3 3.34 -9.02 12.64
CA TRP A 3 4.51 -9.89 12.49
C TRP A 3 5.45 -9.30 11.44
N LEU A 4 6.76 -9.37 11.69
CA LEU A 4 7.77 -9.05 10.67
C LEU A 4 7.84 -10.23 9.68
N ILE A 5 7.30 -10.02 8.48
CA ILE A 5 7.31 -11.01 7.41
C ILE A 5 8.60 -10.87 6.62
N ARG A 6 9.36 -11.96 6.51
CA ARG A 6 10.62 -12.02 5.77
C ARG A 6 10.52 -13.02 4.62
N GLN A 7 11.20 -12.71 3.53
CA GLN A 7 11.22 -13.56 2.34
C GLN A 7 12.08 -14.79 2.56
N VAL A 8 11.53 -15.97 2.29
CA VAL A 8 12.33 -17.19 2.14
C VAL A 8 13.00 -17.16 0.77
N LEU A 9 14.33 -17.16 0.75
CA LEU A 9 15.15 -17.19 -0.46
C LEU A 9 15.46 -18.62 -0.91
N GLY A 10 15.45 -19.57 0.02
CA GLY A 10 15.69 -20.96 -0.28
C GLY A 10 15.68 -21.84 0.97
N ALA A 11 15.75 -23.14 0.73
CA ALA A 11 15.94 -24.14 1.77
C ALA A 11 16.99 -25.16 1.33
N SER A 12 17.74 -25.67 2.29
CA SER A 12 18.72 -26.73 2.07
C SER A 12 18.15 -28.09 2.49
N LYS A 13 18.67 -29.16 1.90
CA LYS A 13 18.26 -30.54 2.20
C LYS A 13 18.51 -30.95 3.65
N ASP A 14 19.45 -30.29 4.33
CA ASP A 14 19.78 -30.49 5.74
C ASP A 14 18.89 -29.66 6.69
N GLY A 15 17.81 -29.06 6.19
CA GLY A 15 16.80 -28.38 7.01
C GLY A 15 17.08 -26.91 7.32
N LYS A 16 18.05 -26.29 6.65
CA LYS A 16 18.33 -24.84 6.79
C LYS A 16 17.42 -24.03 5.88
N ILE A 17 16.99 -22.87 6.35
CA ILE A 17 16.21 -21.89 5.57
C ILE A 17 17.05 -20.64 5.39
N VAL A 18 17.11 -20.14 4.16
CA VAL A 18 17.75 -18.86 3.85
C VAL A 18 16.65 -17.80 3.80
N VAL A 19 16.81 -16.76 4.61
CA VAL A 19 15.88 -15.63 4.71
C VAL A 19 16.55 -14.38 4.16
N GLY A 20 15.80 -13.53 3.46
CA GLY A 20 16.32 -12.31 2.83
C GLY A 20 16.51 -11.12 3.77
N ASP A 21 16.61 -11.37 5.07
CA ASP A 21 16.79 -10.36 6.12
C ASP A 21 17.49 -11.00 7.33
N MET A 22 18.00 -10.18 8.25
CA MET A 22 18.69 -10.62 9.46
C MET A 22 17.71 -11.22 10.47
N VAL A 23 18.06 -12.40 10.98
CA VAL A 23 17.39 -13.07 12.11
C VAL A 23 18.24 -12.82 13.35
N GLU A 24 17.65 -12.26 14.40
CA GLU A 24 18.35 -12.02 15.67
C GLU A 24 18.33 -13.28 16.55
N GLU A 25 19.39 -13.46 17.34
CA GLU A 25 19.43 -14.52 18.35
C GLU A 25 18.29 -14.32 19.36
N GLY A 26 17.49 -15.37 19.59
CA GLY A 26 16.31 -15.33 20.46
C GLY A 26 14.96 -15.33 19.72
N GLU A 27 14.95 -15.11 18.40
CA GLU A 27 13.76 -15.34 17.57
C GLU A 27 13.49 -16.86 17.44
N THR A 28 12.72 -17.43 18.36
CA THR A 28 12.47 -18.88 18.46
C THR A 28 11.15 -19.34 17.83
N VAL A 29 10.22 -18.42 17.57
CA VAL A 29 8.91 -18.71 16.97
C VAL A 29 8.94 -18.32 15.50
N LEU A 30 8.82 -19.33 14.63
CA LEU A 30 8.71 -19.14 13.19
C LEU A 30 7.29 -19.49 12.73
N ARG A 31 6.71 -18.64 11.89
CA ARG A 31 5.44 -18.89 11.22
C ARG A 31 5.61 -18.71 9.72
N PHE A 32 5.10 -19.67 8.95
CA PHE A 32 5.06 -19.55 7.51
C PHE A 32 3.78 -18.84 7.08
N PHE A 33 3.94 -17.78 6.32
CA PHE A 33 2.84 -17.08 5.64
C PHE A 33 2.89 -17.48 4.17
N VAL A 34 1.83 -18.14 3.72
CA VAL A 34 1.68 -18.46 2.30
C VAL A 34 1.15 -17.21 1.61
N ARG A 35 1.76 -16.86 0.49
CA ARG A 35 1.26 -15.77 -0.36
C ARG A 35 -0.05 -16.22 -0.96
N ASP A 36 -1.09 -15.48 -0.67
CA ASP A 36 -2.42 -15.75 -1.18
C ASP A 36 -2.91 -14.54 -1.99
N GLY A 37 -3.19 -14.79 -3.27
CA GLY A 37 -3.75 -13.78 -4.16
C GLY A 37 -5.14 -13.33 -3.71
N ILE A 38 -5.90 -14.17 -3.01
CA ILE A 38 -7.22 -13.83 -2.48
C ILE A 38 -7.07 -12.80 -1.35
N ALA A 39 -6.26 -13.10 -0.32
CA ALA A 39 -5.98 -12.16 0.75
C ALA A 39 -5.40 -10.83 0.22
N ALA A 40 -4.48 -10.88 -0.76
CA ALA A 40 -3.89 -9.68 -1.34
C ALA A 40 -4.87 -8.87 -2.21
N ASP A 41 -5.90 -9.49 -2.79
CA ASP A 41 -7.01 -8.80 -3.47
C ASP A 41 -7.95 -8.14 -2.46
N GLU A 42 -8.28 -8.84 -1.37
CA GLU A 42 -9.11 -8.30 -0.28
C GLU A 42 -8.45 -7.09 0.38
N ASP A 43 -7.17 -7.19 0.75
CA ASP A 43 -6.39 -6.09 1.33
C ASP A 43 -6.38 -4.86 0.40
N LEU A 44 -6.19 -5.07 -0.90
CA LEU A 44 -6.21 -3.98 -1.87
C LEU A 44 -7.58 -3.29 -1.90
N ARG A 45 -8.67 -4.06 -1.95
CA ARG A 45 -10.03 -3.50 -1.95
C ARG A 45 -10.32 -2.72 -0.68
N VAL A 46 -10.00 -3.30 0.49
CA VAL A 46 -10.19 -2.64 1.79
C VAL A 46 -9.45 -1.31 1.85
N GLN A 47 -8.22 -1.23 1.32
CA GLN A 47 -7.47 0.03 1.32
C GLN A 47 -8.06 1.06 0.35
N LEU A 48 -8.50 0.66 -0.84
CA LEU A 48 -9.17 1.55 -1.79
C LEU A 48 -10.51 2.06 -1.25
N ASP A 49 -11.31 1.20 -0.64
CA ASP A 49 -12.60 1.57 -0.03
C ASP A 49 -12.39 2.51 1.16
N ARG A 50 -11.42 2.20 2.03
CA ARG A 50 -11.03 3.07 3.13
C ARG A 50 -10.60 4.43 2.63
N TYR A 51 -9.81 4.47 1.57
CA TYR A 51 -9.40 5.72 0.92
C TYR A 51 -10.60 6.55 0.45
N LEU A 52 -11.58 5.93 -0.22
CA LEU A 52 -12.80 6.64 -0.65
C LEU A 52 -13.61 7.19 0.53
N LEU A 53 -13.74 6.41 1.62
CA LEU A 53 -14.40 6.85 2.84
C LEU A 53 -13.66 8.01 3.51
N GLU A 54 -12.35 7.91 3.69
CA GLU A 54 -11.52 8.99 4.26
C GLU A 54 -11.63 10.28 3.42
N ARG A 55 -11.69 10.16 2.09
CA ARG A 55 -11.92 11.30 1.19
C ARG A 55 -13.29 11.94 1.41
N GLN A 56 -14.35 11.15 1.59
CA GLN A 56 -15.70 11.66 1.79
C GLN A 56 -15.86 12.43 3.11
N PHE A 57 -15.17 12.01 4.17
CA PHE A 57 -15.35 12.59 5.52
C PHE A 57 -14.26 13.58 5.96
N SER A 58 -13.12 13.66 5.27
CA SER A 58 -11.98 14.49 5.72
C SER A 58 -12.15 15.99 5.46
N GLY A 59 -13.04 16.44 4.57
CA GLY A 59 -13.19 17.85 4.18
C GLY A 59 -11.98 18.44 3.42
N ARG A 60 -10.84 17.73 3.37
CA ARG A 60 -9.62 18.10 2.63
C ARG A 60 -9.81 18.07 1.12
N PHE A 61 -10.77 17.27 0.65
CA PHE A 61 -11.03 17.03 -0.76
C PHE A 61 -12.35 17.65 -1.24
N THR A 62 -12.77 18.76 -0.63
CA THR A 62 -13.94 19.54 -1.05
C THR A 62 -13.53 20.92 -1.52
N CYS A 63 -14.06 21.34 -2.66
CA CYS A 63 -13.87 22.67 -3.23
C CYS A 63 -14.76 23.69 -2.50
N GLY A 64 -14.49 24.98 -2.71
CA GLY A 64 -15.28 26.07 -2.12
C GLY A 64 -16.77 26.10 -2.50
N ASP A 65 -17.16 25.43 -3.59
CA ASP A 65 -18.54 25.26 -4.04
C ASP A 65 -19.24 24.00 -3.47
N GLY A 66 -18.56 23.26 -2.57
CA GLY A 66 -19.06 22.03 -1.97
C GLY A 66 -18.89 20.78 -2.86
N SER A 67 -18.30 20.91 -4.06
CA SER A 67 -18.03 19.78 -4.91
C SER A 67 -16.77 19.02 -4.45
N GLY A 68 -16.82 17.69 -4.46
CA GLY A 68 -15.64 16.86 -4.16
C GLY A 68 -14.60 16.92 -5.28
N LEU A 69 -13.33 17.07 -4.90
CA LEU A 69 -12.16 16.92 -5.77
C LEU A 69 -12.04 15.47 -6.26
N SER A 70 -11.55 15.31 -7.48
CA SER A 70 -11.16 14.02 -8.06
C SER A 70 -9.67 14.04 -8.39
N PRO A 71 -8.97 12.90 -8.30
CA PRO A 71 -7.56 12.85 -8.62
C PRO A 71 -7.38 13.07 -10.14
N VAL A 72 -6.39 13.88 -10.51
CA VAL A 72 -6.07 14.18 -11.91
C VAL A 72 -5.12 13.15 -12.53
N ALA A 73 -4.36 12.44 -11.67
CA ALA A 73 -3.47 11.36 -12.06
C ALA A 73 -3.14 10.48 -10.84
N GLY A 74 -2.61 9.29 -11.10
CA GLY A 74 -2.03 8.44 -10.07
C GLY A 74 -0.70 7.83 -10.50
N LEU A 75 0.13 7.47 -9.52
CA LEU A 75 1.31 6.62 -9.68
C LEU A 75 1.11 5.33 -8.90
N LEU A 76 1.41 4.20 -9.53
CA LEU A 76 1.40 2.87 -8.93
C LEU A 76 2.83 2.33 -8.85
N PHE A 77 3.24 1.98 -7.64
CA PHE A 77 4.48 1.25 -7.37
C PHE A 77 4.09 -0.16 -6.92
N SER A 78 4.14 -1.11 -7.86
CA SER A 78 3.70 -2.50 -7.59
C SER A 78 4.89 -3.43 -7.43
N CYS A 79 4.89 -4.26 -6.39
CA CYS A 79 5.95 -5.24 -6.19
C CYS A 79 6.00 -6.27 -7.33
N ASN A 80 7.20 -6.67 -7.78
CA ASN A 80 7.44 -7.73 -8.77
C ASN A 80 6.78 -9.08 -8.43
N GLY A 81 6.43 -9.27 -7.16
CA GLY A 81 5.72 -10.44 -6.69
C GLY A 81 4.21 -10.43 -6.96
N ARG A 82 3.63 -9.30 -7.38
CA ARG A 82 2.23 -9.15 -7.77
C ARG A 82 2.03 -9.43 -9.27
N GLY A 83 0.79 -9.48 -9.72
CA GLY A 83 0.41 -9.74 -11.11
C GLY A 83 0.08 -11.21 -11.38
N VAL A 84 0.33 -11.71 -12.59
CA VAL A 84 -0.17 -13.02 -13.07
C VAL A 84 0.23 -14.18 -12.14
N GLY A 85 1.45 -14.17 -11.60
CA GLY A 85 1.91 -15.23 -10.69
C GLY A 85 1.15 -15.28 -9.36
N MET A 86 0.54 -14.17 -8.93
CA MET A 86 -0.23 -14.06 -7.69
C MET A 86 -1.75 -14.14 -7.95
N TYR A 87 -2.23 -13.50 -9.02
CA TYR A 87 -3.67 -13.31 -9.29
C TYR A 87 -4.22 -14.19 -10.41
N ALA A 88 -3.36 -14.93 -11.11
CA ALA A 88 -3.70 -15.58 -12.39
C ALA A 88 -4.22 -14.62 -13.48
N SER A 89 -4.10 -13.30 -13.27
CA SER A 89 -4.54 -12.25 -14.19
C SER A 89 -3.47 -11.15 -14.30
N ALA A 90 -3.38 -10.53 -15.47
CA ALA A 90 -2.56 -9.35 -15.67
C ALA A 90 -3.30 -8.11 -15.15
N ASN A 91 -2.56 -7.03 -14.86
CA ASN A 91 -3.13 -5.70 -14.57
C ASN A 91 -4.10 -5.61 -13.37
N HIS A 92 -4.15 -6.64 -12.51
CA HIS A 92 -5.11 -6.74 -11.39
C HIS A 92 -5.23 -5.46 -10.58
N ASP A 93 -4.10 -4.95 -10.08
CA ASP A 93 -4.04 -3.74 -9.25
C ASP A 93 -4.62 -2.51 -9.95
N THR A 94 -4.24 -2.33 -11.21
CA THR A 94 -4.68 -1.19 -12.03
C THR A 94 -6.16 -1.29 -12.36
N GLU A 95 -6.66 -2.49 -12.66
CA GLU A 95 -8.08 -2.70 -12.94
C GLU A 95 -8.93 -2.47 -11.70
N GLN A 96 -8.50 -2.96 -10.52
CA GLN A 96 -9.20 -2.69 -9.26
C GLN A 96 -9.21 -1.18 -8.96
N PHE A 97 -8.08 -0.48 -9.14
CA PHE A 97 -8.03 0.96 -9.00
C PHE A 97 -9.01 1.69 -9.93
N GLN A 98 -9.04 1.34 -11.22
CA GLN A 98 -9.96 1.96 -12.17
C GLN A 98 -11.43 1.68 -11.81
N ARG A 99 -11.75 0.44 -11.39
CA ARG A 99 -13.11 0.07 -10.98
C ARG A 99 -13.58 0.81 -9.72
N THR A 100 -12.67 1.09 -8.78
CA THR A 100 -13.05 1.67 -7.49
C THR A 100 -12.92 3.19 -7.49
N VAL A 101 -11.79 3.73 -7.93
CA VAL A 101 -11.48 5.18 -7.85
C VAL A 101 -12.03 5.95 -9.05
N SER A 102 -11.98 5.37 -10.26
CA SER A 102 -12.54 6.02 -11.46
C SER A 102 -14.04 5.79 -11.64
N ALA A 103 -14.69 5.03 -10.75
CA ALA A 103 -16.16 4.91 -10.74
C ALA A 103 -16.87 6.19 -10.22
N ASP A 104 -16.12 7.18 -9.74
CA ASP A 104 -16.66 8.51 -9.46
C ASP A 104 -17.08 9.16 -10.79
N LYS A 105 -18.39 9.42 -10.95
CA LYS A 105 -19.07 9.81 -12.21
C LYS A 105 -18.57 11.11 -12.87
N LYS A 106 -17.52 11.73 -12.34
CA LYS A 106 -16.93 12.99 -12.81
C LYS A 106 -15.67 12.79 -13.65
N VAL A 107 -15.05 11.60 -13.65
CA VAL A 107 -13.82 11.30 -14.40
C VAL A 107 -13.95 9.94 -15.05
N ASP A 108 -13.89 9.87 -16.39
CA ASP A 108 -14.02 8.60 -17.13
C ASP A 108 -12.92 7.58 -16.77
N SER A 109 -11.69 8.07 -16.57
CA SER A 109 -10.56 7.27 -16.07
C SER A 109 -9.47 8.17 -15.50
N VAL A 110 -8.94 7.83 -14.32
CA VAL A 110 -7.77 8.51 -13.76
C VAL A 110 -6.51 7.90 -14.41
N PRO A 111 -5.70 8.67 -15.16
CA PRO A 111 -4.49 8.13 -15.78
C PRO A 111 -3.53 7.65 -14.70
N LEU A 112 -3.02 6.43 -14.88
CA LEU A 112 -2.13 5.77 -13.94
C LEU A 112 -0.78 5.49 -14.61
N GLY A 113 0.28 6.08 -14.07
CA GLY A 113 1.66 5.74 -14.41
C GLY A 113 2.34 4.97 -13.29
N GLY A 114 3.64 4.67 -13.43
CA GLY A 114 4.41 4.06 -12.35
C GLY A 114 5.47 3.09 -12.85
N PHE A 115 5.94 2.23 -11.95
CA PHE A 115 6.92 1.20 -12.25
C PHE A 115 6.84 0.03 -11.26
N PHE A 116 7.46 -1.09 -11.64
CA PHE A 116 7.57 -2.25 -10.76
C PHE A 116 8.75 -2.12 -9.79
N CYS A 117 8.52 -2.49 -8.54
CA CYS A 117 9.46 -2.37 -7.43
C CYS A 117 9.75 -3.75 -6.81
N ASN A 118 10.75 -3.85 -5.93
CA ASN A 118 10.99 -5.07 -5.14
C ASN A 118 10.45 -4.97 -3.70
N GLY A 119 9.36 -4.23 -3.50
CA GLY A 119 8.75 -3.97 -2.20
C GLY A 119 8.88 -2.52 -1.73
N GLU A 120 8.54 -2.27 -0.47
CA GLU A 120 8.56 -0.98 0.20
C GLU A 120 9.46 -1.02 1.44
N MET A 121 10.19 0.07 1.72
CA MET A 121 10.94 0.21 2.97
C MET A 121 10.13 1.05 3.97
N ALA A 122 9.64 0.41 5.03
CA ALA A 122 8.82 1.08 6.04
C ALA A 122 9.02 0.46 7.43
N PRO A 123 8.77 1.21 8.52
CA PRO A 123 8.75 0.64 9.86
C PRO A 123 7.45 -0.13 10.12
N ILE A 124 7.48 -1.09 11.04
CA ILE A 124 6.28 -1.81 11.48
C ILE A 124 5.60 -1.02 12.62
N GLY A 125 4.27 -0.97 12.63
CA GLY A 125 3.48 -0.51 13.79
C GLY A 125 3.58 0.98 14.12
N VAL A 126 3.80 1.87 13.14
CA VAL A 126 4.09 3.30 13.38
C VAL A 126 2.87 4.18 13.64
N LYS A 127 1.64 3.63 13.66
CA LYS A 127 0.46 4.42 14.00
C LYS A 127 0.46 4.77 15.50
N GLY A 128 0.69 6.04 15.83
CA GLY A 128 0.37 6.62 17.14
C GLY A 128 1.44 6.49 18.23
N VAL A 129 2.68 6.15 17.90
CA VAL A 129 3.72 6.01 18.94
C VAL A 129 4.40 7.36 19.19
N ASN A 130 4.05 8.01 20.31
CA ASN A 130 4.89 9.03 20.95
C ASN A 130 6.20 8.35 21.38
N LYS A 131 7.17 8.25 20.46
CA LYS A 131 8.47 7.64 20.74
C LYS A 131 9.38 8.65 21.40
N SER A 132 10.03 8.23 22.48
CA SER A 132 11.15 8.94 23.09
C SER A 132 12.15 9.36 22.00
N PRO A 133 12.76 10.55 22.06
CA PRO A 133 13.72 11.04 21.06
C PRO A 133 14.93 10.11 20.82
N ASP A 134 15.15 9.12 21.68
CA ASP A 134 16.20 8.11 21.56
C ASP A 134 15.74 6.77 20.93
N THR A 135 14.46 6.65 20.56
CA THR A 135 13.94 5.39 20.00
C THR A 135 14.33 5.27 18.53
N ARG A 136 15.31 4.42 18.23
CA ARG A 136 15.69 4.11 16.85
C ARG A 136 14.56 3.33 16.17
N ILE A 137 13.88 3.96 15.22
CA ILE A 137 12.86 3.32 14.39
C ILE A 137 13.57 2.48 13.33
N ARG A 138 13.42 1.15 13.40
CA ARG A 138 13.93 0.24 12.37
C ARG A 138 12.94 0.15 11.21
N THR A 139 13.45 0.30 9.99
CA THR A 139 12.71 0.06 8.75
C THR A 139 13.04 -1.32 8.22
N HIS A 140 12.04 -1.98 7.64
CA HIS A 140 12.16 -3.31 7.06
C HIS A 140 11.71 -3.27 5.60
N LEU A 141 12.18 -4.21 4.80
CA LEU A 141 11.70 -4.40 3.44
C LEU A 141 10.42 -5.24 3.46
N HIS A 142 9.33 -4.66 2.97
CA HIS A 142 8.03 -5.29 2.84
C HIS A 142 7.82 -5.72 1.39
N GLY A 143 7.75 -7.03 1.14
CA GLY A 143 7.41 -7.57 -0.17
C GLY A 143 5.90 -7.61 -0.41
N TYR A 144 5.51 -7.83 -1.66
CA TYR A 144 4.10 -7.96 -2.08
C TYR A 144 3.23 -6.73 -1.81
N THR A 145 3.86 -5.58 -1.66
CA THR A 145 3.17 -4.31 -1.48
C THR A 145 2.73 -3.73 -2.83
N SER A 146 1.74 -2.85 -2.73
CA SER A 146 1.31 -1.98 -3.80
C SER A 146 0.94 -0.65 -3.22
N VAL A 147 1.61 0.39 -3.72
CA VAL A 147 1.45 1.74 -3.22
C VAL A 147 0.89 2.61 -4.34
N PHE A 148 -0.22 3.27 -4.03
CA PHE A 148 -0.83 4.27 -4.91
C PHE A 148 -0.51 5.66 -4.35
N MET A 149 0.04 6.51 -5.21
CA MET A 149 0.14 7.94 -4.95
C MET A 149 -0.84 8.66 -5.87
N LEU A 150 -1.71 9.49 -5.31
CA LEU A 150 -2.75 10.17 -6.06
C LEU A 150 -2.49 11.67 -6.08
N VAL A 151 -2.54 12.25 -7.28
CA VAL A 151 -2.27 13.65 -7.53
C VAL A 151 -3.60 14.38 -7.68
N TYR A 152 -3.73 15.48 -6.96
CA TYR A 152 -4.92 16.31 -6.94
C TYR A 152 -4.57 17.73 -7.39
N ASP A 153 -5.43 18.32 -8.21
CA ASP A 153 -5.41 19.76 -8.43
C ASP A 153 -6.18 20.43 -7.29
N THR A 154 -5.47 21.19 -6.46
CA THR A 154 -6.03 21.88 -5.29
C THR A 154 -6.27 23.36 -5.54
N SER A 155 -6.14 23.85 -6.77
CA SER A 155 -6.33 25.27 -7.12
C SER A 155 -7.71 25.81 -6.73
N ALA A 156 -8.74 24.95 -6.66
CA ALA A 156 -10.10 25.29 -6.24
C ALA A 156 -10.41 25.07 -4.74
N VAL A 157 -9.44 24.63 -3.94
CA VAL A 157 -9.58 24.37 -2.50
C VAL A 157 -9.12 25.57 -1.69
N GLN A 158 -9.84 25.92 -0.62
CA GLN A 158 -9.40 27.00 0.26
C GLN A 158 -8.13 26.58 1.03
N PRO A 159 -7.10 27.44 1.15
CA PRO A 159 -5.84 27.09 1.82
C PRO A 159 -6.00 26.55 3.25
N ALA A 160 -7.01 27.00 3.99
CA ALA A 160 -7.31 26.54 5.34
C ALA A 160 -7.73 25.05 5.42
N GLN A 161 -8.23 24.47 4.33
CA GLN A 161 -8.67 23.07 4.25
C GLN A 161 -7.54 22.11 3.86
N LEU A 162 -6.39 22.61 3.41
CA LEU A 162 -5.23 21.79 3.00
C LEU A 162 -4.34 21.37 4.18
N LEU A 163 -4.44 22.05 5.33
CA LEU A 163 -3.57 21.87 6.49
C LEU A 163 -4.22 21.14 7.67
N SER A 164 -5.55 20.97 7.66
CA SER A 164 -6.33 20.25 8.67
C SER A 164 -6.36 18.76 8.36
#